data_AF-A0AAN1BDM6-F1
#
_entry.id   AF-A0AAN1BDM6-F1
#
_cell.length_a   1.000
_cell.length_b   1.000
_cell.length_c   1.000
_cell.angle_alpha   90.00
_cell.angle_beta   90.00
_cell.angle_gamma   90.00
#
_symmetry.space_group_name_H-M   'P 1'
#
loop_
_entity.id
_entity.type
_entity.pdbx_description
1 polymer ?
#
loop_
_entity_poly.entity_id
_entity_poly.type
_entity_poly.pdbx_seq_one_letter_code
_entity_poly.pdbx_strand_id
1 'polypeptide(L)'
;MPVSVRYFLFPEDSDPLRLSQRLVDGLIQGKDAMPQYADTKQRVMGVVIQNEDGKPTNVDRTYGAIWTFDEDGAIREGLQEAVSEAMGLSDASRTCEKVVPLRPQLKRKRFEEKYRWEPSPSDIDRVIRDIWPKKKADRLKDAKGVSKRRPALTFEAKHALGKVSGGFWEIKLEIDKLKEPGLRGFAFEARKRASEDLEYRHLYNALADMAVASLEILKREKTGKGVWYAVLEVMMTRPDEGYSEVVRVFCEKCDGREAAVAATRKLLVEHANLFNDHTDLQASVMTDLEWEVRAFPD
;
A
#
# COMPACT_ATOMS: atom_id res chain seq x y z
N MET A 1 -18.62 -10.85 15.85
CA MET A 1 -18.05 -9.95 16.88
C MET A 1 -16.93 -9.15 16.26
N PRO A 2 -16.97 -7.81 16.30
CA PRO A 2 -15.91 -6.98 15.75
C PRO A 2 -14.62 -7.07 16.59
N VAL A 3 -13.49 -7.36 15.94
CA VAL A 3 -12.16 -7.42 16.55
C VAL A 3 -11.39 -6.14 16.18
N SER A 4 -10.68 -5.56 17.14
CA SER A 4 -9.77 -4.43 16.90
C SER A 4 -8.37 -4.75 17.44
N VAL A 5 -7.33 -4.16 16.87
CA VAL A 5 -5.96 -4.28 17.38
C VAL A 5 -5.51 -2.94 17.94
N ARG A 6 -4.91 -2.94 19.13
CA ARG A 6 -4.23 -1.76 19.70
C ARG A 6 -2.73 -2.02 19.75
N TYR A 7 -1.94 -1.00 19.44
CA TYR A 7 -0.48 -1.09 19.42
C TYR A 7 0.13 -0.19 20.49
N PHE A 8 1.19 -0.69 21.11
CA PHE A 8 1.93 -0.01 22.17
C PHE A 8 3.42 -0.12 21.88
N LEU A 9 4.12 1.01 21.91
CA LEU A 9 5.57 1.08 21.76
C LEU A 9 6.21 1.04 23.16
N PHE A 10 7.30 0.29 23.31
CA PHE A 10 8.05 0.15 24.56
C PHE A 10 9.48 0.67 24.33
N PRO A 11 9.71 1.98 24.57
CA PRO A 11 11.07 2.54 24.55
C PRO A 11 11.89 1.99 25.72
N GLU A 12 13.20 1.87 25.55
CA GLU A 12 14.07 1.22 26.55
C GLU A 12 14.07 1.95 27.92
N ASP A 13 13.97 3.28 27.91
CA ASP A 13 14.09 4.11 29.13
C ASP A 13 12.81 4.86 29.52
N SER A 14 11.65 4.46 28.99
CA SER A 14 10.40 5.18 29.29
C SER A 14 9.19 4.27 29.47
N ASP A 15 8.12 4.85 30.03
CA ASP A 15 6.83 4.19 30.05
C ASP A 15 6.36 3.85 28.63
N PRO A 16 5.58 2.77 28.45
CA PRO A 16 5.02 2.41 27.16
C PRO A 16 4.15 3.53 26.60
N LEU A 17 4.21 3.71 25.29
CA LEU A 17 3.44 4.72 24.57
C LEU A 17 2.35 4.07 23.75
N ARG A 18 1.15 4.64 23.78
CA ARG A 18 0.05 4.22 22.93
C ARG A 18 0.29 4.70 21.51
N LEU A 19 0.19 3.78 20.55
CA LEU A 19 0.20 4.11 19.14
C LEU A 19 -1.24 4.22 18.65
N SER A 20 -1.62 5.41 18.16
CA SER A 20 -2.93 5.59 17.52
C SER A 20 -2.99 4.74 16.24
N GLN A 21 -4.17 4.19 15.90
CA GLN A 21 -4.34 3.41 14.66
C GLN A 21 -3.84 4.18 13.43
N ARG A 22 -4.14 5.48 13.36
CA ARG A 22 -3.68 6.39 12.30
C ARG A 22 -2.15 6.43 12.17
N LEU A 23 -1.43 6.46 13.30
CA LEU A 23 0.03 6.50 13.31
C LEU A 23 0.59 5.16 12.81
N VAL A 24 0.03 4.04 13.26
CA VAL A 24 0.43 2.70 12.79
C VAL A 24 0.18 2.55 11.30
N ASP A 25 -1.02 2.87 10.83
CA ASP A 25 -1.36 2.81 9.40
C ASP A 25 -0.46 3.73 8.57
N GLY A 26 -0.16 4.93 9.10
CA GLY A 26 0.74 5.89 8.47
C GLY A 26 2.17 5.36 8.35
N LEU A 27 2.71 4.76 9.42
CA LEU A 27 4.03 4.15 9.43
C LEU A 27 4.13 2.96 8.46
N ILE A 28 3.12 2.08 8.44
CA ILE A 28 3.06 0.94 7.53
C ILE A 28 2.98 1.40 6.06
N GLN A 29 2.20 2.44 5.78
CA GLN A 29 2.01 2.97 4.42
C GLN A 29 3.13 3.91 3.95
N GLY A 30 4.16 4.17 4.77
CA GLY A 30 5.21 5.16 4.46
C GLY A 30 4.69 6.60 4.36
N LYS A 31 3.59 6.92 5.06
CA LYS A 31 2.96 8.26 5.09
C LYS A 31 3.17 8.97 6.42
N ASP A 32 3.85 8.34 7.37
CA ASP A 32 4.21 8.89 8.67
C ASP A 32 5.58 8.36 9.09
N ALA A 33 6.21 9.07 10.02
CA ALA A 33 7.51 8.74 10.59
C ALA A 33 7.56 9.20 12.05
N MET A 34 8.48 8.62 12.81
CA MET A 34 8.78 8.95 14.19
C MET A 34 10.29 9.25 14.32
N PRO A 35 10.75 10.46 13.91
CA PRO A 35 12.17 10.80 13.88
C PRO A 35 12.88 10.67 15.24
N GLN A 36 12.15 10.75 16.35
CA GLN A 36 12.69 10.53 17.69
C GLN A 36 13.20 9.10 17.93
N TYR A 37 12.86 8.17 17.04
CA TYR A 37 13.31 6.78 17.05
C TYR A 37 14.14 6.43 15.80
N ALA A 38 14.63 7.43 15.05
CA ALA A 38 15.49 7.21 13.90
C ALA A 38 16.69 6.31 14.24
N ASP A 39 17.04 5.40 13.33
CA ASP A 39 18.12 4.41 13.48
C ASP A 39 18.02 3.50 14.71
N THR A 40 16.81 3.30 15.25
CA THR A 40 16.61 2.47 16.44
C THR A 40 15.72 1.26 16.17
N LYS A 41 15.80 0.29 17.09
CA LYS A 41 14.88 -0.84 17.15
C LYS A 41 14.00 -0.70 18.37
N GLN A 42 12.70 -0.69 18.17
CA GLN A 42 11.74 -0.52 19.26
C GLN A 42 10.86 -1.74 19.41
N ARG A 43 10.60 -2.11 20.66
CA ARG A 43 9.67 -3.19 21.01
C ARG A 43 8.24 -2.66 20.87
N VAL A 44 7.38 -3.42 20.22
CA VAL A 44 5.97 -3.09 20.00
C VAL A 44 5.11 -4.25 20.44
N MET A 45 4.08 -3.98 21.24
CA MET A 45 3.07 -4.97 21.58
C MET A 45 1.78 -4.68 20.81
N GLY A 46 1.30 -5.67 20.07
CA GLY A 46 -0.05 -5.70 19.51
C GLY A 46 -0.99 -6.46 20.45
N VAL A 47 -2.13 -5.84 20.76
CA VAL A 47 -3.18 -6.43 21.60
C VAL A 47 -4.45 -6.53 20.79
N VAL A 48 -4.92 -7.76 20.59
CA VAL A 48 -6.15 -8.06 19.87
C VAL A 48 -7.30 -8.09 20.86
N ILE A 49 -8.29 -7.23 20.62
CA ILE A 49 -9.39 -6.96 21.54
C ILE A 49 -10.71 -7.28 20.84
N GLN A 50 -11.54 -8.05 21.53
CA GLN A 50 -12.93 -8.29 21.14
C GLN A 50 -13.79 -7.13 21.64
N ASN A 51 -14.60 -6.57 20.74
CA ASN A 51 -15.51 -5.48 21.09
C ASN A 51 -16.96 -5.93 21.00
N GLU A 52 -17.76 -5.47 21.97
CA GLU A 52 -19.22 -5.52 21.94
C GLU A 52 -19.75 -4.08 22.03
N ASP A 53 -20.70 -3.72 21.18
CA ASP A 53 -21.26 -2.36 21.08
C ASP A 53 -20.21 -1.24 20.99
N GLY A 54 -19.08 -1.53 20.31
CA GLY A 54 -17.98 -0.60 20.13
C GLY A 54 -17.08 -0.38 21.36
N LYS A 55 -17.28 -1.16 22.45
CA LYS A 55 -16.45 -1.11 23.65
C LYS A 55 -15.60 -2.37 23.78
N PRO A 56 -14.36 -2.25 24.32
CA PRO A 56 -13.49 -3.40 24.53
C PRO A 56 -14.02 -4.28 25.67
N THR A 57 -14.29 -5.56 25.38
CA THR A 57 -14.86 -6.52 26.35
C THR A 57 -13.80 -7.51 26.83
N ASN A 58 -12.97 -8.03 25.92
CA ASN A 58 -11.94 -9.02 26.27
C ASN A 58 -10.68 -8.87 25.41
N VAL A 59 -9.50 -9.22 25.98
CA VAL A 59 -8.26 -9.41 25.22
C VAL A 59 -8.24 -10.85 24.71
N ASP A 60 -8.22 -11.00 23.39
CA ASP A 60 -8.15 -12.30 22.72
C ASP A 60 -6.72 -12.86 22.74
N ARG A 61 -5.76 -12.02 22.34
CA ARG A 61 -4.34 -12.38 22.28
C ARG A 61 -3.44 -11.15 22.32
N THR A 62 -2.23 -11.32 22.81
CA THR A 62 -1.14 -10.33 22.78
C THR A 62 0.04 -10.91 22.00
N TYR A 63 0.73 -10.08 21.23
CA TYR A 63 1.98 -10.47 20.56
C TYR A 63 2.97 -9.32 20.61
N GLY A 64 4.26 -9.63 20.73
CA GLY A 64 5.33 -8.66 20.63
C GLY A 64 6.07 -8.77 19.31
N ALA A 65 6.41 -7.61 18.76
CA ALA A 65 7.20 -7.44 17.55
C ALA A 65 8.31 -6.43 17.81
N ILE A 66 9.40 -6.52 17.06
CA ILE A 66 10.47 -5.51 17.05
C ILE A 66 10.36 -4.76 15.73
N TRP A 67 10.12 -3.45 15.80
CA TRP A 67 10.12 -2.58 14.64
C TRP A 67 11.49 -1.94 14.49
N THR A 68 12.02 -1.95 13.28
CA THR A 68 13.28 -1.28 12.93
C THR A 68 12.94 0.02 12.23
N PHE A 69 13.46 1.12 12.76
CA PHE A 69 13.28 2.46 12.23
C PHE A 69 14.50 2.86 11.41
N ASP A 70 14.29 3.44 10.24
CA ASP A 70 15.33 3.99 9.37
C ASP A 70 15.81 5.38 9.85
N GLU A 71 16.69 6.03 9.08
CA GLU A 71 17.29 7.34 9.39
C GLU A 71 16.24 8.47 9.51
N ASP A 72 15.09 8.32 8.86
CA ASP A 72 13.97 9.27 8.93
C ASP A 72 12.97 8.90 10.04
N GLY A 73 13.15 7.74 10.68
CA GLY A 73 12.23 7.18 11.66
C GLY A 73 10.97 6.58 11.03
N ALA A 74 11.01 6.17 9.76
CA ALA A 74 9.99 5.32 9.16
C ALA A 74 10.34 3.83 9.37
N ILE A 75 9.36 2.95 9.19
CA ILE A 75 9.53 1.50 9.43
C ILE A 75 9.42 0.68 8.14
N ARG A 76 9.25 1.33 6.99
CA ARG A 76 8.85 0.66 5.74
C ARG A 76 9.90 -0.35 5.30
N GLU A 77 11.16 0.05 5.29
CA GLU A 77 12.27 -0.82 4.87
C GLU A 77 12.42 -2.00 5.83
N GLY A 78 12.48 -1.74 7.14
CA GLY A 78 12.56 -2.79 8.15
C GLY A 78 11.36 -3.74 8.15
N LEU A 79 10.15 -3.25 7.85
CA LEU A 79 8.95 -4.07 7.70
C LEU A 79 9.00 -4.92 6.43
N GLN A 80 9.45 -4.36 5.31
CA GLN A 80 9.60 -5.08 4.04
C GLN A 80 10.66 -6.19 4.16
N GLU A 81 11.78 -5.92 4.82
CA GLU A 81 12.78 -6.93 5.17
C GLU A 81 12.20 -8.04 6.06
N ALA A 82 11.47 -7.67 7.11
CA ALA A 82 10.84 -8.63 8.02
C ALA A 82 9.81 -9.52 7.29
N VAL A 83 9.00 -8.94 6.41
CA VAL A 83 8.04 -9.70 5.58
C VAL A 83 8.77 -10.60 4.60
N SER A 84 9.82 -10.11 3.93
CA SER A 84 10.63 -10.92 3.01
C SER A 84 11.28 -12.11 3.71
N GLU A 85 11.87 -11.90 4.89
CA GLU A 85 12.45 -12.97 5.70
C GLU A 85 11.40 -13.95 6.21
N ALA A 86 10.21 -13.47 6.62
CA ALA A 86 9.11 -14.33 7.04
C ALA A 86 8.59 -15.23 5.91
N MET A 87 8.46 -14.69 4.69
CA MET A 87 8.02 -15.44 3.51
C MET A 87 9.05 -16.52 3.14
N GLY A 88 10.36 -16.21 3.24
CA GLY A 88 11.44 -17.18 3.03
C GLY A 88 11.50 -18.32 4.04
N LEU A 89 10.79 -18.23 5.17
CA LEU A 89 10.62 -19.33 6.14
C LEU A 89 9.49 -20.29 5.75
N SER A 90 8.45 -19.79 5.07
CA SER A 90 7.28 -20.57 4.67
C SER A 90 7.58 -21.50 3.48
N ASP A 91 8.44 -21.08 2.54
CA ASP A 91 8.87 -21.91 1.41
C ASP A 91 9.70 -23.14 1.83
N ALA A 92 10.24 -23.15 3.05
CA ALA A 92 11.04 -24.26 3.57
C ALA A 92 10.21 -25.46 4.07
N SER A 93 8.87 -25.42 4.02
CA SER A 93 8.01 -26.46 4.60
C SER A 93 7.54 -27.55 3.62
N ARG A 94 8.04 -27.59 2.38
CA ARG A 94 7.71 -28.65 1.41
C ARG A 94 8.87 -29.61 1.20
N THR A 95 9.09 -30.56 2.12
CA THR A 95 9.71 -31.85 1.76
C THR A 95 9.41 -32.95 2.80
N CYS A 96 8.79 -34.01 2.27
CA CYS A 96 8.84 -35.45 2.59
C CYS A 96 9.14 -35.93 4.03
N GLU A 97 8.32 -36.88 4.48
CA GLU A 97 8.42 -37.58 5.75
C GLU A 97 9.82 -38.13 6.06
N LYS A 98 10.18 -38.03 7.35
CA LYS A 98 11.20 -38.82 8.08
C LYS A 98 12.62 -38.28 8.27
N VAL A 99 12.93 -37.05 7.86
CA VAL A 99 14.14 -36.32 8.33
C VAL A 99 13.75 -34.89 8.66
N VAL A 100 13.89 -34.46 9.92
CA VAL A 100 13.65 -33.07 10.32
C VAL A 100 14.88 -32.23 9.91
N PRO A 101 14.78 -31.33 8.92
CA PRO A 101 15.91 -30.48 8.58
C PRO A 101 16.15 -29.46 9.71
N LEU A 102 17.36 -29.43 10.26
CA LEU A 102 17.77 -28.48 11.32
C LEU A 102 17.92 -27.03 10.82
N ARG A 103 18.16 -26.84 9.50
CA ARG A 103 18.39 -25.51 8.90
C ARG A 103 17.16 -24.59 8.94
N PRO A 104 15.93 -25.07 8.63
CA PRO A 104 14.71 -24.28 8.84
C PRO A 104 14.47 -23.89 10.30
N GLN A 105 14.79 -24.77 11.26
CA GLN A 105 14.65 -24.45 12.69
C GLN A 105 15.62 -23.34 13.13
N LEU A 106 16.86 -23.36 12.64
CA LEU A 106 17.84 -22.30 12.92
C LEU A 106 17.46 -20.96 12.28
N LYS A 107 16.94 -20.97 11.05
CA LYS A 107 16.44 -19.75 10.39
C LYS A 107 15.22 -19.18 11.10
N ARG A 108 14.27 -20.03 11.50
CA ARG A 108 13.09 -19.64 12.27
C ARG A 108 13.46 -19.09 13.64
N LYS A 109 14.41 -19.71 14.33
CA LYS A 109 14.93 -19.22 15.62
C LYS A 109 15.59 -17.85 15.48
N ARG A 110 16.43 -17.64 14.45
CA ARG A 110 17.04 -16.32 14.17
C ARG A 110 16.01 -15.26 13.83
N PHE A 111 14.96 -15.61 13.10
CA PHE A 111 13.86 -14.71 12.79
C PHE A 111 13.07 -14.32 14.04
N GLU A 112 12.73 -15.30 14.88
CA GLU A 112 12.07 -15.06 16.16
C GLU A 112 12.94 -14.18 17.09
N GLU A 113 14.24 -14.42 17.15
CA GLU A 113 15.19 -13.57 17.90
C GLU A 113 15.32 -12.14 17.33
N LYS A 114 15.22 -11.97 15.99
CA LYS A 114 15.41 -10.67 15.32
C LYS A 114 14.17 -9.79 15.33
N TYR A 115 12.97 -10.39 15.23
CA TYR A 115 11.73 -9.65 14.97
C TYR A 115 10.62 -9.89 16.00
N ARG A 116 10.77 -10.87 16.89
CA ARG A 116 9.78 -11.11 17.95
C ARG A 116 10.36 -10.77 19.30
N TRP A 117 9.45 -10.31 20.15
CA TRP A 117 9.68 -10.09 21.56
C TRP A 117 8.51 -10.71 22.31
N GLU A 118 8.78 -11.35 23.44
CA GLU A 118 7.74 -11.85 24.34
C GLU A 118 7.48 -10.82 25.44
N PRO A 119 6.30 -10.17 25.46
CA PRO A 119 5.96 -9.24 26.53
C PRO A 119 5.92 -9.95 27.87
N SER A 120 6.50 -9.33 28.90
CA SER A 120 6.43 -9.89 30.26
C SER A 120 5.00 -9.77 30.82
N PRO A 121 4.62 -10.58 31.83
CA PRO A 121 3.33 -10.41 32.52
C PRO A 121 3.11 -8.97 33.02
N SER A 122 4.16 -8.31 33.51
CA SER A 122 4.10 -6.91 33.94
C SER A 122 3.85 -5.92 32.81
N ASP A 123 4.32 -6.20 31.59
CA ASP A 123 4.07 -5.38 30.41
C ASP A 123 2.63 -5.50 29.95
N ILE A 124 2.09 -6.72 29.97
CA ILE A 124 0.70 -7.02 29.65
C ILE A 124 -0.23 -6.33 30.66
N ASP A 125 0.07 -6.40 31.96
CA ASP A 125 -0.72 -5.74 33.01
C ASP A 125 -0.73 -4.20 32.89
N ARG A 126 0.37 -3.60 32.41
CA ARG A 126 0.41 -2.15 32.14
C ARG A 126 -0.53 -1.77 31.00
N VAL A 127 -0.56 -2.57 29.93
CA VAL A 127 -1.44 -2.30 28.79
C VAL A 127 -2.90 -2.61 29.09
N ILE A 128 -3.21 -3.66 29.85
CA ILE A 128 -4.57 -3.93 30.33
C ILE A 128 -5.11 -2.75 31.15
N ARG A 129 -4.27 -2.15 31.99
CA ARG A 129 -4.63 -0.93 32.75
C ARG A 129 -4.94 0.28 31.86
N ASP A 130 -4.26 0.44 30.72
CA ASP A 130 -4.60 1.49 29.75
C ASP A 130 -5.93 1.19 29.02
N ILE A 131 -6.21 -0.07 28.71
CA ILE A 131 -7.43 -0.49 28.02
C ILE A 131 -8.67 -0.29 28.92
N TRP A 132 -8.56 -0.68 30.20
CA TRP A 132 -9.61 -0.50 31.22
C TRP A 132 -9.11 0.33 32.41
N PRO A 133 -8.93 1.66 32.24
CA PRO A 133 -8.35 2.51 33.26
C PRO A 133 -9.32 2.72 34.43
N LYS A 134 -8.85 2.48 35.66
CA LYS A 134 -9.61 2.76 36.89
C LYS A 134 -9.26 4.15 37.44
N LYS A 135 -8.05 4.64 37.14
CA LYS A 135 -7.53 5.96 37.54
C LYS A 135 -6.90 6.66 36.34
N LYS A 136 -6.77 7.99 36.41
CA LYS A 136 -6.12 8.79 35.34
C LYS A 136 -4.66 8.38 35.11
N ALA A 137 -3.95 7.94 36.15
CA ALA A 137 -2.57 7.46 36.08
C ALA A 137 -2.40 6.13 35.32
N ASP A 138 -3.50 5.38 35.10
CA ASP A 138 -3.47 4.14 34.33
C ASP A 138 -3.39 4.39 32.82
N ARG A 139 -3.66 5.62 32.36
CA ARG A 139 -3.61 5.97 30.94
C ARG A 139 -2.21 6.28 30.48
N LEU A 140 -1.74 5.55 29.47
CA LEU A 140 -0.46 5.75 28.83
C LEU A 140 -0.48 7.00 27.92
N LYS A 141 0.70 7.56 27.68
CA LYS A 141 0.86 8.72 26.79
C LYS A 141 0.77 8.27 25.33
N ASP A 142 0.23 9.13 24.47
CA ASP A 142 0.24 8.90 23.03
C ASP A 142 1.61 9.18 22.44
N ALA A 143 2.09 8.28 21.58
CA ALA A 143 3.23 8.56 20.73
C ALA A 143 2.83 9.54 19.62
N LYS A 144 3.78 10.36 19.17
CA LYS A 144 3.58 11.37 18.13
C LYS A 144 4.39 11.01 16.89
N GLY A 145 3.73 11.06 15.73
CA GLY A 145 4.39 11.05 14.42
C GLY A 145 4.37 12.45 13.80
N VAL A 146 5.02 12.58 12.64
CA VAL A 146 5.13 13.85 11.90
C VAL A 146 3.90 14.18 11.05
N SER A 147 3.10 13.18 10.68
CA SER A 147 1.99 13.40 9.75
C SER A 147 0.86 14.19 10.40
N LYS A 148 0.36 15.21 9.68
CA LYS A 148 -0.77 16.03 10.12
C LYS A 148 -2.03 15.16 10.29
N ARG A 149 -2.78 15.40 11.37
CA ARG A 149 -4.06 14.71 11.61
C ARG A 149 -5.03 15.06 10.49
N ARG A 150 -5.46 14.04 9.73
CA ARG A 150 -6.49 14.19 8.69
C ARG A 150 -7.86 14.40 9.35
N PRO A 151 -8.73 15.23 8.76
CA PRO A 151 -10.14 15.26 9.15
C PRO A 151 -10.72 13.84 9.10
N ALA A 152 -11.57 13.51 10.07
CA ALA A 152 -12.22 12.21 10.09
C ALA A 152 -13.16 12.11 8.89
N LEU A 153 -12.96 11.11 8.02
CA LEU A 153 -13.91 10.79 6.98
C LEU A 153 -15.10 10.09 7.64
N THR A 154 -16.21 10.81 7.78
CA THR A 154 -17.43 10.26 8.39
C THR A 154 -17.98 9.12 7.54
N PHE A 155 -18.82 8.26 8.13
CA PHE A 155 -19.52 7.22 7.37
C PHE A 155 -20.32 7.81 6.21
N GLU A 156 -21.03 8.91 6.45
CA GLU A 156 -21.79 9.64 5.42
C GLU A 156 -20.89 10.11 4.27
N ALA A 157 -19.76 10.75 4.58
CA ALA A 157 -18.81 11.20 3.56
C ALA A 157 -18.20 10.01 2.79
N LYS A 158 -17.86 8.91 3.48
CA LYS A 158 -17.34 7.69 2.83
C LYS A 158 -18.39 7.05 1.91
N HIS A 159 -19.64 6.97 2.35
CA HIS A 159 -20.74 6.42 1.57
C HIS A 159 -21.04 7.30 0.36
N ALA A 160 -21.10 8.62 0.53
CA ALA A 160 -21.31 9.57 -0.56
C ALA A 160 -20.19 9.48 -1.60
N LEU A 161 -18.92 9.48 -1.18
CA LEU A 161 -17.78 9.29 -2.08
C LEU A 161 -17.89 7.97 -2.85
N GLY A 162 -18.16 6.86 -2.15
CA GLY A 162 -18.30 5.55 -2.79
C GLY A 162 -19.44 5.49 -3.81
N LYS A 163 -20.58 6.12 -3.51
CA LYS A 163 -21.72 6.23 -4.44
C LYS A 163 -21.37 7.05 -5.69
N VAL A 164 -20.71 8.19 -5.52
CA VAL A 164 -20.31 9.06 -6.63
C VAL A 164 -19.23 8.40 -7.48
N SER A 165 -18.23 7.77 -6.86
CA SER A 165 -17.10 7.17 -7.58
C SER A 165 -17.43 5.84 -8.26
N GLY A 166 -18.55 5.20 -7.90
CA GLY A 166 -18.91 3.86 -8.41
C GLY A 166 -19.00 3.76 -9.93
N GLY A 167 -19.36 4.86 -10.62
CA GLY A 167 -19.46 4.92 -12.07
C GLY A 167 -18.25 5.51 -12.80
N PHE A 168 -17.17 5.89 -12.09
CA PHE A 168 -16.04 6.58 -12.72
C PHE A 168 -15.32 5.72 -13.76
N TRP A 169 -15.28 4.40 -13.56
CA TRP A 169 -14.68 3.47 -14.51
C TRP A 169 -15.46 3.43 -15.83
N GLU A 170 -16.79 3.48 -15.80
CA GLU A 170 -17.65 3.50 -16.99
C GLU A 170 -17.44 4.78 -17.78
N ILE A 171 -17.35 5.92 -17.08
CA ILE A 171 -17.09 7.22 -17.70
C ILE A 171 -15.78 7.17 -18.50
N LYS A 172 -14.70 6.71 -17.86
CA LYS A 172 -13.40 6.59 -18.54
C LYS A 172 -13.48 5.63 -19.73
N LEU A 173 -14.12 4.47 -19.55
CA LEU A 173 -14.26 3.46 -20.59
C LEU A 173 -15.01 4.00 -21.82
N GLU A 174 -16.09 4.76 -21.65
CA GLU A 174 -16.85 5.33 -22.77
C GLU A 174 -16.06 6.42 -23.50
N ILE A 175 -15.30 7.25 -22.78
CA ILE A 175 -14.43 8.27 -23.41
C ILE A 175 -13.32 7.60 -24.22
N ASP A 176 -12.65 6.57 -23.68
CA ASP A 176 -11.53 5.91 -24.32
C ASP A 176 -11.94 5.12 -25.60
N LYS A 177 -13.22 4.78 -25.77
CA LYS A 177 -13.76 4.19 -27.01
C LYS A 177 -13.87 5.18 -28.16
N LEU A 178 -13.84 6.48 -27.90
CA LEU A 178 -14.04 7.51 -28.92
C LEU A 178 -12.77 7.70 -29.76
N LYS A 179 -12.96 7.81 -31.08
CA LYS A 179 -11.88 8.18 -32.03
C LYS A 179 -11.61 9.69 -31.98
N GLU A 180 -10.49 10.14 -32.57
CA GLU A 180 -10.09 11.56 -32.55
C GLU A 180 -11.22 12.56 -32.86
N PRO A 181 -12.06 12.39 -33.93
CA PRO A 181 -13.14 13.34 -34.21
C PRO A 181 -14.22 13.33 -33.12
N GLY A 182 -14.52 12.14 -32.58
CA GLY A 182 -15.48 11.94 -31.50
C GLY A 182 -15.02 12.60 -30.21
N LEU A 183 -13.74 12.46 -29.84
CA LEU A 183 -13.16 13.11 -28.66
C LEU A 183 -13.20 14.64 -28.76
N ARG A 184 -12.89 15.20 -29.94
CA ARG A 184 -12.97 16.66 -30.17
C ARG A 184 -14.40 17.17 -30.02
N GLY A 185 -15.36 16.49 -30.65
CA GLY A 185 -16.79 16.84 -30.54
C GLY A 185 -17.32 16.71 -29.12
N PHE A 186 -16.96 15.61 -28.43
CA PHE A 186 -17.31 15.37 -27.04
C PHE A 186 -16.76 16.46 -26.11
N ALA A 187 -15.47 16.81 -26.22
CA ALA A 187 -14.87 17.85 -25.39
C ALA A 187 -15.51 19.22 -25.63
N PHE A 188 -15.86 19.55 -26.88
CA PHE A 188 -16.58 20.78 -27.21
C PHE A 188 -17.98 20.82 -26.58
N GLU A 189 -18.77 19.76 -26.80
CA GLU A 189 -20.14 19.68 -26.29
C GLU A 189 -20.18 19.65 -24.75
N ALA A 190 -19.25 18.94 -24.12
CA ALA A 190 -19.11 18.94 -22.66
C ALA A 190 -18.84 20.35 -22.12
N ARG A 191 -17.92 21.11 -22.73
CA ARG A 191 -17.67 22.51 -22.33
C ARG A 191 -18.88 23.41 -22.56
N LYS A 192 -19.60 23.23 -23.66
CA LYS A 192 -20.84 23.95 -23.92
C LYS A 192 -21.86 23.69 -22.82
N ARG A 193 -22.10 22.43 -22.46
CA ARG A 193 -22.99 22.07 -21.35
C ARG A 193 -22.53 22.61 -20.01
N ALA A 194 -21.22 22.66 -19.74
CA ALA A 194 -20.69 23.29 -18.53
C ALA A 194 -21.01 24.79 -18.42
N SER A 195 -21.20 25.46 -19.56
CA SER A 195 -21.61 26.87 -19.62
C SER A 195 -23.12 27.08 -19.51
N GLU A 196 -23.92 26.11 -19.97
CA GLU A 196 -25.39 26.16 -19.97
C GLU A 196 -25.99 25.62 -18.65
N ASP A 197 -25.38 24.59 -18.07
CA ASP A 197 -25.82 23.91 -16.86
C ASP A 197 -24.82 24.12 -15.72
N LEU A 198 -25.09 25.13 -14.89
CA LEU A 198 -24.15 25.58 -13.87
C LEU A 198 -24.07 24.63 -12.67
N GLU A 199 -25.10 23.82 -12.44
CA GLU A 199 -25.15 22.86 -11.34
C GLU A 199 -24.13 21.74 -11.57
N TYR A 200 -24.03 21.25 -12.81
CA TYR A 200 -23.10 20.18 -13.19
C TYR A 200 -21.83 20.68 -13.89
N ARG A 201 -21.58 22.00 -13.88
CA ARG A 201 -20.43 22.63 -14.55
C ARG A 201 -19.10 21.92 -14.29
N HIS A 202 -18.82 21.60 -13.03
CA HIS A 202 -17.55 20.97 -12.66
C HIS A 202 -17.42 19.55 -13.22
N LEU A 203 -18.51 18.79 -13.29
CA LEU A 203 -18.51 17.44 -13.87
C LEU A 203 -18.29 17.52 -15.38
N TYR A 204 -19.01 18.40 -16.07
CA TYR A 204 -18.83 18.58 -17.51
C TYR A 204 -17.44 19.08 -17.90
N ASN A 205 -16.84 19.98 -17.11
CA ASN A 205 -15.45 20.39 -17.32
C ASN A 205 -14.49 19.21 -17.14
N ALA A 206 -14.66 18.40 -16.09
CA ALA A 206 -13.83 17.21 -15.89
C ALA A 206 -13.96 16.22 -17.07
N LEU A 207 -15.17 15.99 -17.58
CA LEU A 207 -15.38 15.16 -18.77
C LEU A 207 -14.67 15.70 -20.01
N ALA A 208 -14.72 17.02 -20.22
CA ALA A 208 -14.01 17.66 -21.34
C ALA A 208 -12.49 17.50 -21.22
N ASP A 209 -11.95 17.66 -20.02
CA ASP A 209 -10.52 17.54 -19.77
C ASP A 209 -10.03 16.09 -19.92
N MET A 210 -10.83 15.11 -19.48
CA MET A 210 -10.56 13.68 -19.74
C MET A 210 -10.52 13.38 -21.24
N ALA A 211 -11.46 13.89 -22.03
CA ALA A 211 -11.46 13.68 -23.47
C ALA A 211 -10.28 14.36 -24.18
N VAL A 212 -9.84 15.52 -23.70
CA VAL A 212 -8.61 16.17 -24.20
C VAL A 212 -7.37 15.34 -23.87
N ALA A 213 -7.28 14.78 -22.66
CA ALA A 213 -6.18 13.90 -22.27
C ALA A 213 -6.13 12.63 -23.15
N SER A 214 -7.27 11.94 -23.34
CA SER A 214 -7.33 10.76 -24.22
C SER A 214 -6.99 11.10 -25.68
N LEU A 215 -7.38 12.29 -26.16
CA LEU A 215 -7.02 12.76 -27.51
C LEU A 215 -5.50 12.95 -27.66
N GLU A 216 -4.84 13.46 -26.62
CA GLU A 216 -3.40 13.68 -26.64
C GLU A 216 -2.63 12.34 -26.61
N ILE A 217 -3.11 11.37 -25.83
CA ILE A 217 -2.58 9.99 -25.85
C ILE A 217 -2.67 9.41 -27.27
N LEU A 218 -3.85 9.45 -27.92
CA LEU A 218 -4.02 8.93 -29.28
C LEU A 218 -3.08 9.59 -30.31
N LYS A 219 -2.84 10.90 -30.19
CA LYS A 219 -1.88 11.59 -31.07
C LYS A 219 -0.45 11.10 -30.86
N ARG A 220 -0.05 10.88 -29.61
CA ARG A 220 1.27 10.32 -29.28
C ARG A 220 1.39 8.91 -29.81
N GLU A 221 0.39 8.06 -29.59
CA GLU A 221 0.35 6.69 -30.11
C GLU A 221 0.50 6.62 -31.64
N LYS A 222 -0.19 7.53 -32.34
CA LYS A 222 -0.16 7.63 -33.81
C LYS A 222 1.18 8.12 -34.35
N THR A 223 1.78 9.10 -33.70
CA THR A 223 3.06 9.68 -34.15
C THR A 223 4.27 8.87 -33.68
N GLY A 224 4.13 8.13 -32.59
CA GLY A 224 5.23 7.43 -31.90
C GLY A 224 6.29 8.36 -31.30
N LYS A 225 6.05 9.68 -31.31
CA LYS A 225 6.99 10.71 -30.83
C LYS A 225 6.71 11.07 -29.38
N GLY A 226 7.71 11.70 -28.75
CA GLY A 226 7.62 12.13 -27.36
C GLY A 226 8.27 11.13 -26.40
N VAL A 227 8.01 11.31 -25.11
CA VAL A 227 8.54 10.44 -24.06
C VAL A 227 7.67 9.18 -23.96
N TRP A 228 8.32 8.03 -23.93
CA TRP A 228 7.69 6.74 -23.73
C TRP A 228 8.39 5.99 -22.62
N TYR A 229 7.66 5.15 -21.90
CA TYR A 229 8.21 4.27 -20.90
C TYR A 229 8.08 2.83 -21.38
N ALA A 230 9.20 2.11 -21.35
CA ALA A 230 9.23 0.66 -21.37
C ALA A 230 8.92 0.17 -19.96
N VAL A 231 7.93 -0.71 -19.78
CA VAL A 231 7.52 -1.19 -18.46
C VAL A 231 7.41 -2.71 -18.46
N LEU A 232 7.98 -3.33 -17.43
CA LEU A 232 7.87 -4.75 -17.15
C LEU A 232 7.36 -4.96 -15.73
N GLU A 233 6.15 -5.47 -15.61
CA GLU A 233 5.51 -5.79 -14.32
C GLU A 233 5.68 -7.29 -14.04
N VAL A 234 6.11 -7.62 -12.82
CA VAL A 234 6.15 -9.01 -12.31
C VAL A 234 4.87 -9.24 -11.53
N MET A 235 3.96 -10.00 -12.13
CA MET A 235 2.67 -10.37 -11.54
C MET A 235 2.83 -11.68 -10.79
N MET A 236 2.57 -11.69 -9.48
CA MET A 236 2.51 -12.95 -8.73
C MET A 236 1.06 -13.42 -8.65
N THR A 237 0.79 -14.60 -9.17
CA THR A 237 -0.52 -15.25 -9.09
C THR A 237 -0.49 -16.25 -7.94
N ARG A 238 -1.39 -16.07 -6.97
CA ARG A 238 -1.56 -17.00 -5.85
C ARG A 238 -2.78 -17.89 -6.13
N PRO A 239 -2.59 -19.16 -6.54
CA PRO A 239 -3.70 -20.03 -6.93
C PRO A 239 -4.72 -20.23 -5.81
N ASP A 240 -4.25 -20.24 -4.56
CA ASP A 240 -5.07 -20.46 -3.36
C ASP A 240 -5.89 -19.23 -2.96
N GLU A 241 -5.46 -18.03 -3.36
CA GLU A 241 -6.11 -16.76 -2.96
C GLU A 241 -6.92 -16.13 -4.11
N GLY A 242 -6.79 -16.64 -5.34
CA GLY A 242 -7.62 -16.24 -6.48
C GLY A 242 -7.39 -14.80 -6.97
N TYR A 243 -6.28 -14.16 -6.59
CA TYR A 243 -5.88 -12.85 -7.11
C TYR A 243 -4.41 -12.85 -7.55
N SER A 244 -4.11 -11.90 -8.44
CA SER A 244 -2.75 -11.59 -8.88
C SER A 244 -2.39 -10.17 -8.45
N GLU A 245 -1.16 -9.96 -8.00
CA GLU A 245 -0.65 -8.66 -7.58
C GLU A 245 0.66 -8.32 -8.29
N VAL A 246 0.91 -7.04 -8.53
CA VAL A 246 2.21 -6.55 -9.03
C VAL A 246 3.19 -6.58 -7.86
N VAL A 247 4.22 -7.42 -7.94
CA VAL A 247 5.24 -7.54 -6.87
C VAL A 247 6.46 -6.69 -7.18
N ARG A 248 6.77 -6.47 -8.46
CA ARG A 248 7.87 -5.61 -8.92
C ARG A 248 7.54 -4.95 -10.25
N VAL A 249 8.14 -3.79 -10.49
CA VAL A 249 8.06 -3.06 -11.76
C VAL A 249 9.47 -2.65 -12.15
N PHE A 250 9.87 -2.98 -13.38
CA PHE A 250 11.06 -2.44 -14.01
C PHE A 250 10.62 -1.45 -15.09
N CYS A 251 11.25 -0.29 -15.15
CA CYS A 251 10.92 0.70 -16.15
C CYS A 251 12.16 1.38 -16.73
N GLU A 252 12.06 1.81 -17.99
CA GLU A 252 13.08 2.61 -18.66
C GLU A 252 12.40 3.73 -19.44
N LYS A 253 12.85 4.96 -19.24
CA LYS A 253 12.40 6.14 -19.98
C LYS A 253 13.11 6.19 -21.33
N CYS A 254 12.35 6.30 -22.41
CA CYS A 254 12.82 6.25 -23.78
C CYS A 254 12.33 7.46 -24.61
N ASP A 255 13.11 7.82 -25.62
CA ASP A 255 12.71 8.83 -26.62
C ASP A 255 12.03 8.14 -27.81
N GLY A 256 10.70 8.16 -27.80
CA GLY A 256 9.86 7.55 -28.82
C GLY A 256 9.45 6.10 -28.58
N ARG A 257 8.37 5.70 -29.26
CA ARG A 257 7.73 4.39 -29.10
C ARG A 257 8.62 3.23 -29.52
N GLU A 258 9.37 3.37 -30.61
CA GLU A 258 10.23 2.30 -31.12
C GLU A 258 11.37 1.98 -30.14
N ALA A 259 11.98 3.02 -29.55
CA ALA A 259 12.98 2.88 -28.51
C ALA A 259 12.39 2.19 -27.27
N ALA A 260 11.19 2.59 -26.84
CA ALA A 260 10.49 1.94 -25.73
C ALA A 260 10.20 0.46 -26.03
N VAL A 261 9.75 0.11 -27.23
CA VAL A 261 9.52 -1.31 -27.61
C VAL A 261 10.83 -2.11 -27.57
N ALA A 262 11.93 -1.54 -28.05
CA ALA A 262 13.24 -2.19 -27.99
C ALA A 262 13.71 -2.37 -26.53
N ALA A 263 13.55 -1.35 -25.69
CA ALA A 263 13.86 -1.41 -24.27
C ALA A 263 12.98 -2.43 -23.52
N THR A 264 11.68 -2.49 -23.79
CA THR A 264 10.79 -3.50 -23.19
C THR A 264 11.22 -4.92 -23.54
N ARG A 265 11.67 -5.16 -24.79
CA ARG A 265 12.24 -6.47 -25.18
C ARG A 265 13.52 -6.78 -24.43
N LYS A 266 14.40 -5.79 -24.23
CA LYS A 266 15.62 -5.95 -23.43
C LYS A 266 15.29 -6.28 -21.98
N LEU A 267 14.36 -5.55 -21.35
CA LEU A 267 13.89 -5.82 -19.99
C LEU A 267 13.33 -7.24 -19.85
N LEU A 268 12.53 -7.69 -20.82
CA LEU A 268 12.01 -9.06 -20.85
C LEU A 268 13.12 -10.11 -20.85
N VAL A 269 14.17 -9.91 -21.65
CA VAL A 269 15.31 -10.85 -21.71
C VAL A 269 16.12 -10.81 -20.41
N GLU A 270 16.40 -9.61 -19.90
CA GLU A 270 17.18 -9.39 -18.68
C GLU A 270 16.51 -10.02 -17.45
N HIS A 271 15.17 -9.98 -17.40
CA HIS A 271 14.38 -10.44 -16.26
C HIS A 271 13.60 -11.73 -16.54
N ALA A 272 13.89 -12.44 -17.64
CA ALA A 272 13.21 -13.69 -17.99
C ALA A 272 13.31 -14.75 -16.89
N ASN A 273 14.36 -14.71 -16.07
CA ASN A 273 14.56 -15.60 -14.92
C ASN A 273 13.54 -15.39 -13.79
N LEU A 274 12.80 -14.29 -13.79
CA LEU A 274 11.74 -14.03 -12.82
C LEU A 274 10.41 -14.71 -13.17
N PHE A 275 10.29 -15.27 -14.37
CA PHE A 275 9.13 -16.06 -14.78
C PHE A 275 9.19 -17.45 -14.14
N ASN A 276 8.13 -17.88 -13.45
CA ASN A 276 8.00 -19.22 -12.87
C ASN A 276 6.51 -19.61 -12.69
N ASP A 277 6.27 -20.75 -12.06
CA ASP A 277 4.92 -21.32 -11.83
C ASP A 277 3.94 -20.40 -11.07
N HIS A 278 4.45 -19.36 -10.40
CA HIS A 278 3.68 -18.41 -9.61
C HIS A 278 3.85 -16.95 -10.05
N THR A 279 4.73 -16.68 -11.02
CA THR A 279 5.01 -15.32 -11.48
C THR A 279 4.98 -15.20 -12.99
N ASP A 280 4.13 -14.30 -13.47
CA ASP A 280 4.01 -13.89 -14.86
C ASP A 280 4.72 -12.55 -15.09
N LEU A 281 5.23 -12.36 -16.30
CA LEU A 281 5.85 -11.12 -16.73
C LEU A 281 4.92 -10.38 -17.71
N GLN A 282 4.45 -9.19 -17.32
CA GLN A 282 3.62 -8.33 -18.17
C GLN A 282 4.45 -7.17 -18.71
N ALA A 283 4.71 -7.23 -20.02
CA ALA A 283 5.41 -6.19 -20.74
C ALA A 283 4.43 -5.20 -21.37
N SER A 284 4.66 -3.91 -21.16
CA SER A 284 3.89 -2.84 -21.79
C SER A 284 4.80 -1.68 -22.23
N VAL A 285 4.28 -0.86 -23.13
CA VAL A 285 4.83 0.45 -23.46
C VAL A 285 3.74 1.47 -23.24
N MET A 286 4.08 2.60 -22.64
CA MET A 286 3.11 3.64 -22.33
C MET A 286 3.72 5.02 -22.53
N THR A 287 2.88 6.00 -22.83
CA THR A 287 3.30 7.41 -22.89
C THR A 287 3.59 7.91 -21.47
N ASP A 288 4.35 8.99 -21.35
CA ASP A 288 4.52 9.75 -20.09
C ASP A 288 3.18 10.16 -19.46
N LEU A 289 2.15 10.47 -20.27
CA LEU A 289 0.81 10.80 -19.77
C LEU A 289 0.14 9.61 -19.07
N GLU A 290 0.33 8.41 -19.61
CA GLU A 290 -0.20 7.18 -19.01
C GLU A 290 0.62 6.75 -17.79
N TRP A 291 1.94 6.97 -17.83
CA TRP A 291 2.85 6.73 -16.72
C TRP A 291 2.49 7.58 -15.49
N GLU A 292 2.26 8.88 -15.67
CA GLU A 292 1.85 9.81 -14.60
C GLU A 292 0.57 9.35 -13.89
N VAL A 293 -0.38 8.78 -14.64
CA VAL A 293 -1.65 8.29 -14.08
C VAL A 293 -1.46 6.99 -13.29
N ARG A 294 -0.59 6.09 -13.75
CA ARG A 294 -0.32 4.82 -13.03
C ARG A 294 0.46 5.04 -11.73
N ALA A 295 1.25 6.11 -11.64
CA ALA A 295 1.96 6.51 -10.44
C ALA A 295 2.70 5.34 -9.77
N PHE A 296 3.46 4.56 -10.56
CA PHE A 296 4.45 3.67 -9.96
C PHE A 296 5.40 4.55 -9.15
N PRO A 297 5.51 4.36 -7.83
CA PRO A 297 6.44 5.14 -7.05
C PRO A 297 7.84 4.92 -7.61
N ASP A 298 8.53 6.03 -7.90
CA ASP A 298 9.96 6.03 -8.22
C ASP A 298 10.78 5.36 -7.09
#